data_AF-A0A959GNH0-F1
#
_entry.id   AF-A0A959GNH0-F1
#
_cell.length_a   1.000
_cell.length_b   1.000
_cell.length_c   1.000
_cell.angle_alpha   90.00
_cell.angle_beta   90.00
_cell.angle_gamma   90.00
#
_symmetry.space_group_name_H-M   'P 1'
#
loop_
_entity.id
_entity.type
_entity.pdbx_description
1 polymer ?
#
loop_
_entity_poly.entity_id
_entity_poly.type
_entity_poly.pdbx_seq_one_letter_code
_entity_poly.pdbx_strand_id
1 'polypeptide(L)'
;FHAYSQMLLAMASMKEQQMEQCQAYVAKAQEALDKAMALEGAHAEIWALQGLVYQGRIWEDPQAKGAEFSMKSHQALDQAIALDPQNPRAYYLKGQNIFFTPSFFGGGPSAALPLLEKAENLFAAAKPASELEPQWGRESNQRLLNQARAAKSAEKN
;
A
#
# COMPACT_ATOMS: atom_id res chain seq x y z
N PHE A 1 -3.59 -14.03 4.25
CA PHE A 1 -3.11 -14.23 2.86
C PHE A 1 -4.16 -14.08 1.78
N HIS A 2 -5.38 -14.61 1.93
CA HIS A 2 -6.41 -14.55 0.87
C HIS A 2 -6.67 -13.13 0.33
N ALA A 3 -6.85 -12.14 1.20
CA ALA A 3 -7.04 -10.74 0.81
C ALA A 3 -5.88 -10.20 -0.07
N TYR A 4 -4.64 -10.51 0.31
CA TYR A 4 -3.46 -10.09 -0.44
C TYR A 4 -3.40 -10.73 -1.83
N SER A 5 -3.70 -12.03 -1.93
CA SER A 5 -3.80 -12.71 -3.23
C SER A 5 -4.85 -12.06 -4.15
N GLN A 6 -6.01 -11.69 -3.60
CA GLN A 6 -7.03 -10.96 -4.37
C GLN A 6 -6.53 -9.59 -4.82
N MET A 7 -5.76 -8.88 -4.00
CA MET A 7 -5.15 -7.61 -4.39
C MET A 7 -4.12 -7.75 -5.52
N LEU A 8 -3.36 -8.85 -5.55
CA LEU A 8 -2.46 -9.14 -6.67
C LEU A 8 -3.23 -9.39 -7.97
N LEU A 9 -4.34 -10.14 -7.90
CA LEU A 9 -5.23 -10.35 -9.04
C LEU A 9 -5.86 -9.04 -9.51
N ALA A 10 -6.30 -8.18 -8.59
CA ALA A 10 -6.81 -6.85 -8.91
C ALA A 10 -5.76 -6.00 -9.64
N MET A 11 -4.51 -5.97 -9.16
CA MET A 11 -3.42 -5.27 -9.82
C MET A 11 -3.12 -5.83 -11.23
N ALA A 12 -3.20 -7.15 -11.41
CA ALA A 12 -3.01 -7.78 -12.72
C ALA A 12 -4.14 -7.39 -13.69
N SER A 13 -5.40 -7.54 -13.28
CA SER A 13 -6.56 -7.13 -14.08
C SER A 13 -6.54 -5.64 -14.42
N MET A 14 -6.10 -4.78 -13.50
CA MET A 14 -5.91 -3.35 -13.77
C MET A 14 -4.90 -3.12 -14.91
N LYS A 15 -3.75 -3.80 -14.88
CA LYS A 15 -2.73 -3.70 -15.94
C LYS A 15 -3.24 -4.19 -17.29
N GLU A 16 -4.09 -5.21 -17.28
CA GLU A 16 -4.74 -5.75 -18.48
C GLU A 16 -6.01 -4.97 -18.89
N GLN A 17 -6.30 -3.85 -18.23
CA GLN A 17 -7.48 -3.00 -18.48
C GLN A 17 -8.84 -3.70 -18.27
N GLN A 18 -8.87 -4.79 -17.50
CA GLN A 18 -10.06 -5.56 -17.16
C GLN A 18 -10.71 -5.01 -15.88
N MET A 19 -11.39 -3.86 -16.00
CA MET A 19 -11.82 -3.10 -14.83
C MET A 19 -12.92 -3.75 -14.00
N GLU A 20 -13.84 -4.47 -14.62
CA GLU A 20 -14.85 -5.26 -13.88
C GLU A 20 -14.21 -6.34 -13.01
N GLN A 21 -13.17 -7.01 -13.53
CA GLN A 21 -12.44 -8.02 -12.75
C GLN A 21 -11.64 -7.38 -11.63
N CYS A 22 -10.97 -6.24 -11.89
CA CYS A 22 -10.29 -5.48 -10.85
C CYS A 22 -11.23 -5.17 -9.69
N GLN A 23 -12.41 -4.61 -9.98
CA GLN A 23 -13.45 -4.29 -8.99
C GLN A 23 -13.91 -5.53 -8.22
N ALA A 24 -14.14 -6.64 -8.92
CA ALA A 24 -14.55 -7.90 -8.30
C ALA A 24 -13.47 -8.45 -7.35
N TYR A 25 -12.19 -8.35 -7.73
CA TYR A 25 -11.08 -8.80 -6.90
C TYR A 25 -10.87 -7.88 -5.68
N VAL A 26 -10.98 -6.56 -5.84
CA VAL A 26 -10.94 -5.62 -4.70
C VAL A 26 -12.08 -5.88 -3.72
N ALA A 27 -13.29 -6.16 -4.22
CA ALA A 27 -14.42 -6.53 -3.37
C ALA A 27 -14.16 -7.82 -2.59
N LYS A 28 -13.67 -8.88 -3.25
CA LYS A 28 -13.27 -10.13 -2.59
C LYS A 28 -12.16 -9.93 -1.57
N ALA A 29 -11.22 -9.02 -1.83
CA ALA A 29 -10.17 -8.67 -0.87
C ALA A 29 -10.75 -8.03 0.40
N GLN A 30 -11.73 -7.13 0.26
CA GLN A 30 -12.43 -6.54 1.40
C GLN A 30 -13.18 -7.59 2.21
N GLU A 31 -13.98 -8.45 1.56
CA GLU A 31 -14.71 -9.53 2.26
C GLU A 31 -13.78 -10.46 3.03
N ALA A 32 -12.60 -10.74 2.47
CA ALA A 32 -11.58 -11.55 3.12
C ALA A 32 -10.99 -10.86 4.35
N LEU A 33 -10.78 -9.53 4.29
CA LEU A 33 -10.30 -8.75 5.43
C LEU A 33 -11.36 -8.65 6.52
N ASP A 34 -12.62 -8.44 6.18
CA ASP A 34 -13.70 -8.35 7.16
C ASP A 34 -13.80 -9.64 7.98
N LYS A 35 -13.67 -10.79 7.31
CA LYS A 35 -13.59 -12.10 7.99
C LYS A 35 -12.35 -12.23 8.86
N ALA A 36 -11.18 -11.78 8.39
CA ALA A 36 -9.94 -11.84 9.16
C ALA A 36 -10.00 -10.94 10.41
N MET A 37 -10.52 -9.71 10.29
CA MET A 37 -10.73 -8.79 11.41
C MET A 37 -11.65 -9.38 12.47
N ALA A 38 -12.70 -10.10 12.06
CA ALA A 38 -13.62 -10.75 12.98
C ALA A 38 -12.99 -11.93 13.75
N LEU A 39 -11.97 -12.59 13.20
CA LEU A 39 -11.33 -13.77 13.79
C LEU A 39 -10.12 -13.43 14.66
N GLU A 40 -9.20 -12.61 14.15
CA GLU A 40 -7.89 -12.35 14.77
C GLU A 40 -7.82 -10.99 15.48
N GLY A 41 -8.86 -10.16 15.33
CA GLY A 41 -8.90 -8.81 15.90
C GLY A 41 -8.02 -7.81 15.14
N ALA A 42 -7.74 -6.67 15.76
CA ALA A 42 -7.01 -5.56 15.14
C ALA A 42 -5.50 -5.81 15.14
N HIS A 43 -4.97 -6.44 14.09
CA HIS A 43 -3.54 -6.62 13.87
C HIS A 43 -2.98 -5.61 12.87
N ALA A 44 -1.72 -5.17 13.05
CA ALA A 44 -1.09 -4.19 12.17
C ALA A 44 -1.09 -4.58 10.69
N GLU A 45 -0.85 -5.87 10.37
CA GLU A 45 -0.90 -6.39 8.99
C GLU A 45 -2.30 -6.32 8.37
N ILE A 46 -3.35 -6.51 9.18
CA ILE A 46 -4.73 -6.42 8.69
C ILE A 46 -5.05 -4.97 8.32
N TRP A 47 -4.62 -4.01 9.16
CA TRP A 47 -4.74 -2.58 8.85
C TRP A 47 -3.89 -2.16 7.65
N ALA A 48 -2.69 -2.72 7.49
CA ALA A 48 -1.85 -2.48 6.31
C ALA A 48 -2.56 -2.97 5.02
N LEU A 49 -3.14 -4.17 5.06
CA LEU A 49 -3.92 -4.70 3.94
C LEU A 49 -5.21 -3.90 3.70
N GLN A 50 -5.87 -3.40 4.74
CA GLN A 50 -7.02 -2.51 4.60
C GLN A 50 -6.64 -1.21 3.86
N GLY A 51 -5.48 -0.65 4.20
CA GLY A 51 -4.89 0.48 3.48
C GLY A 51 -4.68 0.17 2.00
N LEU A 52 -4.18 -1.02 1.67
CA LEU A 52 -4.01 -1.49 0.30
C LEU A 52 -5.35 -1.70 -0.43
N VAL A 53 -6.36 -2.27 0.22
CA VAL A 53 -7.71 -2.44 -0.38
C VAL A 53 -8.33 -1.09 -0.71
N TYR A 54 -8.18 -0.09 0.15
CA TYR A 54 -8.62 1.28 -0.17
C TYR A 54 -7.86 1.87 -1.35
N GLN A 55 -6.56 1.61 -1.50
CA GLN A 55 -5.85 1.99 -2.73
C GLN A 55 -6.41 1.27 -3.96
N GLY A 56 -6.82 0.00 -3.80
CA GLY A 56 -7.56 -0.76 -4.81
C GLY A 56 -8.82 -0.05 -5.28
N ARG A 57 -9.59 0.52 -4.35
CA ARG A 57 -10.79 1.30 -4.67
C ARG A 57 -10.50 2.55 -5.50
N ILE A 58 -9.32 3.16 -5.33
CA ILE A 58 -8.89 4.29 -6.17
C ILE A 58 -8.68 3.83 -7.61
N TRP A 59 -8.13 2.64 -7.84
CA TRP A 59 -7.88 2.13 -9.20
C TRP A 59 -9.17 1.93 -10.01
N GLU A 60 -10.29 1.69 -9.33
CA GLU A 60 -11.59 1.47 -9.98
C GLU A 60 -12.13 2.74 -10.66
N ASP A 61 -11.92 3.90 -10.05
CA ASP A 61 -12.28 5.22 -10.57
C ASP A 61 -11.47 6.31 -9.85
N PRO A 62 -10.27 6.66 -10.36
CA PRO A 62 -9.40 7.60 -9.66
C PRO A 62 -10.00 8.99 -9.49
N GLN A 63 -10.88 9.42 -10.40
CA GLN A 63 -11.48 10.76 -10.36
C GLN A 63 -12.55 10.84 -9.28
N ALA A 64 -13.44 9.85 -9.20
CA ALA A 64 -14.50 9.84 -8.20
C ALA A 64 -14.03 9.39 -6.82
N LYS A 65 -13.09 8.43 -6.76
CA LYS A 65 -12.71 7.73 -5.53
C LYS A 65 -11.38 8.20 -4.94
N GLY A 66 -10.56 8.92 -5.70
CA GLY A 66 -9.20 9.29 -5.34
C GLY A 66 -9.10 9.95 -3.97
N ALA A 67 -9.84 11.05 -3.74
CA ALA A 67 -9.72 11.81 -2.50
C ALA A 67 -10.20 11.02 -1.26
N GLU A 68 -11.40 10.44 -1.34
CA GLU A 68 -12.00 9.70 -0.23
C GLU A 68 -11.15 8.49 0.17
N PHE A 69 -10.79 7.66 -0.80
CA PHE A 69 -10.09 6.41 -0.51
C PHE A 69 -8.60 6.62 -0.24
N SER A 70 -7.99 7.72 -0.70
CA SER A 70 -6.64 8.10 -0.23
C SER A 70 -6.66 8.45 1.25
N MET A 71 -7.64 9.24 1.70
CA MET A 71 -7.79 9.56 3.13
C MET A 71 -8.03 8.31 3.98
N LYS A 72 -8.94 7.42 3.55
CA LYS A 72 -9.19 6.15 4.24
C LYS A 72 -7.96 5.25 4.26
N SER A 73 -7.20 5.19 3.16
CA SER A 73 -5.94 4.44 3.09
C SER A 73 -4.93 4.98 4.10
N HIS A 74 -4.74 6.30 4.16
CA HIS A 74 -3.84 6.92 5.14
C HIS A 74 -4.24 6.60 6.59
N GLN A 75 -5.52 6.72 6.92
CA GLN A 75 -6.02 6.41 8.26
C GLN A 75 -5.74 4.96 8.65
N ALA A 76 -6.05 4.00 7.75
CA ALA A 76 -5.77 2.59 7.99
C ALA A 76 -4.27 2.32 8.19
N LEU A 77 -3.41 2.95 7.37
CA LEU A 77 -1.97 2.78 7.46
C LEU A 77 -1.38 3.43 8.72
N ASP A 78 -1.97 4.51 9.20
CA ASP A 78 -1.60 5.13 10.48
C ASP A 78 -2.00 4.26 11.67
N GLN A 79 -3.14 3.58 11.61
CA GLN A 79 -3.48 2.56 12.60
C GLN A 79 -2.50 1.39 12.56
N ALA A 80 -2.11 0.92 11.37
CA ALA A 80 -1.11 -0.14 11.23
C ALA A 80 0.23 0.26 11.87
N ILE A 81 0.71 1.48 11.61
CA ILE A 81 1.95 2.02 12.20
C ILE A 81 1.83 2.21 13.72
N ALA A 82 0.66 2.63 14.22
CA ALA A 82 0.45 2.80 15.66
C ALA A 82 0.48 1.46 16.41
N LEU A 83 -0.08 0.41 15.81
CA LEU A 83 -0.07 -0.94 16.37
C LEU A 83 1.31 -1.61 16.27
N ASP A 84 2.00 -1.43 15.15
CA ASP A 84 3.35 -1.92 14.95
C ASP A 84 4.21 -0.89 14.18
N PRO A 85 4.99 -0.07 14.91
CA PRO A 85 5.87 0.91 14.29
C PRO A 85 7.01 0.30 13.46
N GLN A 86 7.24 -1.02 13.56
CA GLN A 86 8.23 -1.76 12.79
C GLN A 86 7.66 -2.40 11.52
N ASN A 87 6.34 -2.30 11.29
CA ASN A 87 5.70 -2.87 10.10
C ASN A 87 6.20 -2.17 8.82
N PRO A 88 7.02 -2.82 7.97
CA PRO A 88 7.58 -2.17 6.79
C PRO A 88 6.52 -1.86 5.72
N ARG A 89 5.46 -2.67 5.64
CA ARG A 89 4.43 -2.58 4.59
C ARG A 89 3.54 -1.36 4.79
N ALA A 90 3.27 -0.99 6.05
CA ALA A 90 2.50 0.21 6.35
C ALA A 90 3.21 1.48 5.85
N TYR A 91 4.53 1.60 6.08
CA TYR A 91 5.31 2.73 5.55
C TYR A 91 5.42 2.69 4.02
N TYR A 92 5.64 1.52 3.43
CA TYR A 92 5.71 1.37 1.97
C TYR A 92 4.40 1.81 1.31
N LEU A 93 3.25 1.32 1.78
CA LEU A 93 1.94 1.65 1.23
C LEU A 93 1.59 3.12 1.44
N LYS A 94 2.01 3.71 2.58
CA LYS A 94 1.81 5.14 2.84
C LYS A 94 2.68 5.96 1.89
N GLY A 95 3.94 5.57 1.69
CA GLY A 95 4.85 6.16 0.72
C GLY A 95 4.30 6.05 -0.71
N GLN A 96 3.74 4.91 -1.10
CA GLN A 96 3.09 4.71 -2.40
C GLN A 96 1.93 5.67 -2.61
N ASN A 97 1.05 5.84 -1.63
CA ASN A 97 -0.07 6.77 -1.73
C ASN A 97 0.42 8.22 -1.92
N ILE A 98 1.40 8.66 -1.12
CA ILE A 98 2.01 9.99 -1.26
C ILE A 98 2.70 10.14 -2.62
N PHE A 99 3.40 9.11 -3.09
CA PHE A 99 4.14 9.13 -4.35
C PHE A 99 3.24 9.46 -5.54
N PHE A 100 2.05 8.86 -5.58
CA PHE A 100 1.06 9.09 -6.64
C PHE A 100 0.11 10.26 -6.36
N THR A 101 0.15 10.85 -5.17
CA THR A 101 -0.58 12.09 -4.88
C THR A 101 0.07 13.24 -5.65
N PRO A 102 -0.70 14.07 -6.38
CA PRO A 102 -0.12 15.21 -7.10
C PRO A 102 0.63 16.17 -6.17
N SER A 103 1.71 16.78 -6.65
CA SER A 103 2.54 17.70 -5.88
C SER A 103 1.79 18.91 -5.34
N PHE A 104 0.78 19.41 -6.06
CA PHE A 104 -0.09 20.49 -5.59
C PHE A 104 -0.84 20.14 -4.29
N PHE A 105 -1.11 18.86 -4.05
CA PHE A 105 -1.70 18.36 -2.80
C PHE A 105 -0.65 17.93 -1.76
N GLY A 106 0.62 18.30 -1.96
CA GLY A 106 1.73 17.96 -1.07
C GLY A 106 2.28 16.53 -1.27
N GLY A 107 1.90 15.87 -2.35
CA GLY A 107 2.40 14.56 -2.72
C GLY A 107 3.64 14.59 -3.62
N GLY A 108 3.87 13.47 -4.29
CA GLY A 108 4.90 13.28 -5.30
C GLY A 108 6.12 12.53 -4.81
N PRO A 109 7.08 12.25 -5.72
CA PRO A 109 8.21 11.38 -5.43
C PRO A 109 9.10 11.89 -4.29
N SER A 110 9.40 13.18 -4.25
CA SER A 110 10.22 13.80 -3.20
C SER A 110 9.55 13.75 -1.82
N ALA A 111 8.23 13.92 -1.75
CA ALA A 111 7.45 13.81 -0.51
C ALA A 111 7.35 12.37 0.01
N ALA A 112 7.30 11.39 -0.90
CA ALA A 112 7.24 9.97 -0.56
C ALA A 112 8.57 9.37 -0.09
N LEU A 113 9.70 9.95 -0.52
CA LEU A 113 11.05 9.45 -0.27
C LEU A 113 11.32 9.03 1.20
N PRO A 114 11.07 9.88 2.23
CA PRO A 114 11.37 9.48 3.62
C PRO A 114 10.60 8.26 4.09
N LEU A 115 9.38 8.05 3.61
CA LEU A 115 8.58 6.87 3.96
C LEU A 115 9.11 5.61 3.27
N LEU A 116 9.48 5.72 1.99
CA LEU A 116 10.03 4.61 1.22
C LEU A 116 11.42 4.18 1.74
N GLU A 117 12.24 5.13 2.21
CA GLU A 117 13.51 4.84 2.86
C GLU A 117 13.32 4.17 4.22
N LYS A 118 12.35 4.63 5.01
CA LYS A 118 12.00 3.98 6.27
C LYS A 118 11.50 2.55 6.04
N ALA A 119 10.63 2.35 5.05
CA ALA A 119 10.16 1.03 4.67
C ALA A 119 11.31 0.12 4.23
N GLU A 120 12.27 0.61 3.44
CA GLU A 120 13.43 -0.17 2.99
C GLU A 120 14.28 -0.64 4.17
N ASN A 121 14.58 0.27 5.09
CA ASN A 121 15.36 -0.06 6.29
C ASN A 121 14.64 -1.11 7.16
N LEU A 122 13.32 -0.98 7.32
CA LEU A 122 12.52 -1.95 8.05
C LEU A 122 12.47 -3.31 7.32
N PHE A 123 12.30 -3.33 5.99
CA PHE A 123 12.37 -4.57 5.21
C PHE A 123 13.74 -5.25 5.29
N ALA A 124 14.83 -4.48 5.37
CA ALA A 124 16.18 -5.02 5.53
C ALA A 124 16.42 -5.58 6.94
N ALA A 125 15.82 -4.97 7.96
CA ALA A 125 15.91 -5.41 9.35
C ALA A 125 14.95 -6.54 9.70
N ALA A 126 13.84 -6.66 8.97
CA ALA A 126 12.82 -7.68 9.18
C ALA A 126 13.43 -9.07 8.95
N LYS A 127 13.46 -9.87 10.01
CA LYS A 127 13.63 -11.31 9.92
C LYS A 127 12.22 -11.90 9.94
N PRO A 128 11.79 -12.62 8.91
CA PRO A 128 10.51 -13.31 8.95
C PRO A 128 10.48 -14.17 10.21
N ALA A 129 9.55 -13.93 11.12
CA ALA A 129 9.44 -14.73 12.34
C ALA A 129 9.07 -16.19 12.02
N SER A 130 8.50 -16.42 10.83
CA SER A 130 8.22 -17.74 10.26
C SER A 130 8.15 -17.65 8.73
N GLU A 131 8.17 -18.81 8.05
CA GLU A 131 7.86 -18.91 6.61
C GLU A 131 6.45 -18.40 6.27
N LEU A 132 5.56 -18.34 7.27
CA LEU A 132 4.19 -17.87 7.14
C LEU A 132 4.06 -16.35 7.30
N GLU A 133 5.14 -15.61 7.57
CA GLU A 133 5.05 -14.15 7.55
C GLU A 133 5.04 -13.60 6.11
N PRO A 134 4.29 -12.53 5.84
CA PRO A 134 4.14 -12.04 4.48
C PRO A 134 5.48 -11.55 3.90
N GLN A 135 5.89 -12.02 2.73
CA GLN A 135 7.17 -11.59 2.12
C GLN A 135 7.00 -10.51 1.04
N TRP A 136 5.81 -9.93 0.93
CA TRP A 136 5.48 -8.97 -0.10
C TRP A 136 5.85 -7.53 0.26
N GLY A 137 5.87 -6.68 -0.77
CA GLY A 137 6.04 -5.22 -0.62
C GLY A 137 7.49 -4.76 -0.81
N ARG A 138 8.49 -5.57 -0.48
CA ARG A 138 9.91 -5.20 -0.58
C ARG A 138 10.33 -4.76 -1.99
N GLU A 139 10.10 -5.58 -3.01
CA GLU A 139 10.47 -5.26 -4.39
C GLU A 139 9.72 -4.02 -4.91
N SER A 140 8.45 -3.89 -4.54
CA SER A 140 7.65 -2.71 -4.91
C SER A 140 8.15 -1.44 -4.23
N ASN A 141 8.57 -1.53 -2.97
CA ASN A 141 9.20 -0.42 -2.26
C ASN A 141 10.49 0.02 -2.95
N GLN A 142 11.38 -0.93 -3.24
CA GLN A 142 12.66 -0.67 -3.90
C GLN A 142 12.46 0.04 -5.25
N ARG A 143 11.49 -0.42 -6.05
CA ARG A 143 11.16 0.20 -7.33
C ARG A 143 10.71 1.66 -7.17
N LEU A 144 9.78 1.95 -6.25
CA LEU A 144 9.31 3.31 -6.00
C LEU A 144 10.42 4.19 -5.40
N LEU A 145 11.22 3.63 -4.51
CA LEU A 145 12.34 4.33 -3.88
C LEU A 145 13.36 4.80 -4.92
N ASN A 146 13.71 3.94 -5.88
CA ASN A 146 14.62 4.30 -6.96
C ASN A 146 14.05 5.41 -7.85
N GLN A 147 12.74 5.35 -8.16
CA GLN A 147 12.08 6.43 -8.91
C GLN A 147 12.07 7.75 -8.11
N ALA A 148 11.80 7.70 -6.81
CA ALA A 148 11.82 8.87 -5.94
C ALA A 148 13.21 9.52 -5.85
N ARG A 149 14.27 8.71 -5.76
CA ARG A 149 15.65 9.19 -5.78
C ARG A 149 16.04 9.82 -7.12
N ALA A 150 15.62 9.21 -8.23
CA ALA A 150 15.86 9.75 -9.56
C ALA A 150 15.17 11.11 -9.76
N ALA A 151 13.89 11.20 -9.38
CA ALA A 151 13.13 12.46 -9.45
C ALA A 151 13.77 13.58 -8.62
N LYS A 152 14.14 13.30 -7.35
CA LYS A 152 14.81 14.27 -6.48
C LYS A 152 16.16 14.73 -7.00
N SER A 153 16.86 13.87 -7.75
CA SER A 153 18.14 14.24 -8.39
C SER A 153 17.93 15.15 -9.58
N ALA A 154 16.85 14.95 -10.35
CA ALA A 154 16.48 15.80 -11.46
C ALA A 154 16.01 17.20 -11.02
N GLU A 155 15.38 17.33 -9.85
CA GLU A 155 14.98 18.64 -9.27
C GLU A 155 16.16 19.54 -8.87
N LYS A 156 17.36 18.96 -8.71
CA LYS A 156 18.57 19.70 -8.29
C LYS A 156 19.41 20.21 -9.46
N ASN A 157 19.11 19.78 -10.69
CA ASN A 157 19.80 20.18 -11.92
C ASN A 157 18.99 21.24 -12.67
#